data_AF-A0A957ZRN0-F1
#
_entry.id   AF-A0A957ZRN0-F1
#
_cell.length_a   1.000
_cell.length_b   1.000
_cell.length_c   1.000
_cell.angle_alpha   90.00
_cell.angle_beta   90.00
_cell.angle_gamma   90.00
#
_symmetry.space_group_name_H-M   'P 1'
#
loop_
_entity.id
_entity.type
_entity.pdbx_description
1 polymer ?
#
loop_
_entity_poly.entity_id
_entity_poly.type
_entity_poly.pdbx_seq_one_letter_code
_entity_poly.pdbx_strand_id
1 'polypeptide(L)'
;MFALFIVLGLLAAGISAVTLGARVAAAQETGEDTACRGCHGDNQRSITLPSGEELPLLVPLDAFDASVHGHNSELSCTSCHTGKARYRYPHEPLPESIQTAADYADAAIAATCTNCHYAHNPFHDEVDAATLDEGAALPNCLSCHGVHDVAAVEEIRDAMPERCTACHGEETAEWLRTVLEPHQGLGAGAEGYAGSVRCLGCHEDRYEGWLQTRHAQSVQHVADNPDAVIGDFTSSDAALTFGLEDVALTVGAVHQQKYITQTADGNFYVLPAQWNVATEEWAPYQPNDWQEHEWRQNCSGCHVTGLDTETWEFTEFNIGCEDCHGPSLAHAQNPEEVKPYAVADDQVCGACHSRGSAPDGHPFPTTYQPGDTLTDHFTFTTSDEYLWPDGSAKIHNQQYMDWTLGNTMTASGDVHCSSCHDLHSAGAEGTVQLYDSINETCLQCHNDQRKLVEHMPYHEAASRTRDFSCADCHMPKMATSAVEFDVRSHTFLQPNPQGTIEHGGVEAMPNSCNLCHTDMGETPEWAAQTIAYAKQSWPDRTAEFGPGPTPTSPPAPTPLPSVGEPVERLEVPAGGWLRNLFFVVVGLIALVFVAAVVHYVRTRREQNV
;
A
#
# COMPACT_ATOMS: atom_id res chain seq x y z
N MET A 1 -22.45 16.26 63.85
CA MET A 1 -20.97 16.24 63.85
C MET A 1 -20.37 14.87 64.12
N PHE A 2 -20.91 14.05 65.04
CA PHE A 2 -20.36 12.71 65.35
C PHE A 2 -20.49 11.66 64.23
N ALA A 3 -21.52 11.74 63.38
CA ALA A 3 -21.73 10.80 62.27
C ALA A 3 -20.80 11.03 61.07
N LEU A 4 -20.26 12.25 60.89
CA LEU A 4 -19.38 12.59 59.77
C LEU A 4 -17.95 12.03 59.97
N PHE A 5 -17.51 11.90 61.24
CA PHE A 5 -16.20 11.35 61.58
C PHE A 5 -16.11 9.82 61.40
N ILE A 6 -17.23 9.10 61.53
CA ILE A 6 -17.25 7.64 61.37
C ILE A 6 -17.18 7.25 59.87
N VAL A 7 -17.82 8.02 58.99
CA VAL A 7 -17.78 7.78 57.53
C VAL A 7 -16.40 8.13 56.94
N LEU A 8 -15.77 9.21 57.40
CA LEU A 8 -14.39 9.57 57.00
C LEU A 8 -13.35 8.58 57.53
N GLY A 9 -13.54 8.01 58.73
CA GLY A 9 -12.65 6.98 59.28
C GLY A 9 -12.70 5.64 58.53
N LEU A 10 -13.86 5.23 58.03
CA LEU A 10 -14.03 4.00 57.25
C LEU A 10 -13.51 4.14 55.80
N LEU A 11 -13.61 5.34 55.20
CA LEU A 11 -12.99 5.63 53.89
C LEU A 11 -11.46 5.68 53.99
N ALA A 12 -10.89 6.27 55.05
CA ALA A 12 -9.44 6.27 55.26
C ALA A 12 -8.88 4.86 55.54
N ALA A 13 -9.60 4.03 56.31
CA ALA A 13 -9.21 2.63 56.54
C ALA A 13 -9.32 1.77 55.27
N GLY A 14 -10.33 2.02 54.41
CA GLY A 14 -10.47 1.36 53.11
C GLY A 14 -9.36 1.74 52.12
N ILE A 15 -8.99 3.01 52.05
CA ILE A 15 -7.90 3.49 51.16
C ILE A 15 -6.53 3.02 51.67
N SER A 16 -6.30 2.97 52.99
CA SER A 16 -5.08 2.39 53.57
C SER A 16 -4.99 0.87 53.39
N ALA A 17 -6.10 0.13 53.44
CA ALA A 17 -6.07 -1.32 53.20
C ALA A 17 -5.81 -1.67 51.73
N VAL A 18 -6.35 -0.89 50.78
CA VAL A 18 -6.09 -1.05 49.34
C VAL A 18 -4.63 -0.71 48.98
N THR A 19 -4.07 0.36 49.56
CA THR A 19 -2.67 0.73 49.34
C THR A 19 -1.68 -0.20 50.03
N LEU A 20 -2.03 -0.78 51.19
CA LEU A 20 -1.21 -1.82 51.83
C LEU A 20 -1.28 -3.14 51.07
N GLY A 21 -2.46 -3.53 50.55
CA GLY A 21 -2.64 -4.73 49.73
C GLY A 21 -1.84 -4.68 48.42
N ALA A 22 -1.86 -3.53 47.74
CA ALA A 22 -1.05 -3.31 46.53
C ALA A 22 0.47 -3.36 46.83
N ARG A 23 0.91 -2.76 47.95
CA ARG A 23 2.33 -2.81 48.37
C ARG A 23 2.80 -4.19 48.79
N VAL A 24 1.93 -5.00 49.41
CA VAL A 24 2.25 -6.38 49.79
C VAL A 24 2.32 -7.30 48.55
N ALA A 25 1.42 -7.12 47.57
CA ALA A 25 1.48 -7.86 46.31
C ALA A 25 2.78 -7.55 45.53
N ALA A 26 3.12 -6.27 45.37
CA ALA A 26 4.37 -5.85 44.71
C ALA A 26 5.63 -6.30 45.47
N ALA A 27 5.63 -6.27 46.81
CA ALA A 27 6.73 -6.77 47.64
C ALA A 27 6.88 -8.30 47.59
N GLN A 28 5.80 -9.03 47.31
CA GLN A 28 5.83 -10.49 47.19
C GLN A 28 6.31 -10.93 45.81
N GLU A 29 5.94 -10.25 44.73
CA GLU A 29 6.45 -10.55 43.37
C GLU A 29 7.94 -10.22 43.23
N THR A 30 8.40 -9.09 43.78
CA THR A 30 9.84 -8.74 43.83
C THR A 30 10.67 -9.76 44.62
N GLY A 31 10.09 -10.36 45.67
CA GLY A 31 10.73 -11.43 46.43
C GLY A 31 10.79 -12.78 45.71
N GLU A 32 9.81 -13.09 44.86
CA GLU A 32 9.75 -14.33 44.06
C GLU A 32 10.73 -14.27 42.86
N ASP A 33 10.82 -13.14 42.17
CA ASP A 33 11.77 -12.94 41.05
C ASP A 33 13.24 -13.06 41.48
N THR A 34 13.59 -12.45 42.61
CA THR A 34 14.94 -12.52 43.19
C THR A 34 15.35 -13.97 43.47
N ALA A 35 14.41 -14.83 43.89
CA ALA A 35 14.66 -16.24 44.13
C ALA A 35 14.88 -17.03 42.83
N CYS A 36 14.11 -16.73 41.77
CA CYS A 36 14.31 -17.31 40.46
C CYS A 36 15.71 -16.97 39.92
N ARG A 37 16.07 -15.69 39.91
CA ARG A 37 17.40 -15.21 39.49
C ARG A 37 18.53 -15.88 40.26
N GLY A 38 18.41 -16.00 41.59
CA GLY A 38 19.42 -16.62 42.43
C GLY A 38 19.62 -18.12 42.20
N CYS A 39 18.60 -18.84 41.71
CA CYS A 39 18.67 -20.27 41.44
C CYS A 39 18.96 -20.61 39.98
N HIS A 40 18.70 -19.70 39.03
CA HIS A 40 18.84 -19.93 37.60
C HIS A 40 20.01 -19.18 36.96
N GLY A 41 20.51 -18.10 37.57
CA GLY A 41 21.56 -17.26 36.99
C GLY A 41 22.94 -17.92 36.85
N ASP A 42 23.24 -18.93 37.67
CA ASP A 42 24.53 -19.64 37.67
C ASP A 42 24.39 -21.18 37.56
N ASN A 43 23.17 -21.66 37.28
CA ASN A 43 22.85 -23.07 37.39
C ASN A 43 23.17 -23.86 36.11
N GLN A 44 24.31 -24.56 36.14
CA GLN A 44 24.82 -25.36 35.01
C GLN A 44 24.15 -26.74 34.83
N ARG A 45 23.03 -27.01 35.53
CA ARG A 45 22.29 -28.28 35.40
C ARG A 45 21.31 -28.21 34.23
N SER A 46 20.89 -29.38 33.77
CA SER A 46 19.86 -29.54 32.74
C SER A 46 18.80 -30.54 33.19
N ILE A 47 17.65 -30.51 32.53
CA ILE A 47 16.61 -31.53 32.62
C ILE A 47 16.69 -32.38 31.34
N THR A 48 16.82 -33.69 31.51
CA THR A 48 16.69 -34.66 30.41
C THR A 48 15.21 -34.91 30.12
N LEU A 49 14.77 -34.64 28.89
CA LEU A 49 13.42 -34.92 28.40
C LEU A 49 13.24 -36.40 28.05
N PRO A 50 11.99 -36.89 27.93
CA PRO A 50 11.71 -38.26 27.47
C PRO A 50 12.33 -38.59 26.10
N SER A 51 12.48 -37.61 25.22
CA SER A 51 13.19 -37.73 23.93
C SER A 51 14.69 -37.99 24.07
N GLY A 52 15.27 -37.71 25.25
CA GLY A 52 16.72 -37.71 25.49
C GLY A 52 17.39 -36.36 25.25
N GLU A 53 16.64 -35.34 24.82
CA GLU A 53 17.13 -33.97 24.71
C GLU A 53 17.35 -33.33 26.08
N GLU A 54 18.29 -32.40 26.19
CA GLU A 54 18.64 -31.70 27.42
C GLU A 54 18.14 -30.25 27.39
N LEU A 55 17.36 -29.84 28.40
CA LEU A 55 16.95 -28.45 28.60
C LEU A 55 17.83 -27.81 29.69
N PRO A 56 18.67 -26.81 29.36
CA PRO A 56 19.47 -26.09 30.35
C PRO A 56 18.59 -25.34 31.37
N LEU A 57 19.01 -25.34 32.63
CA LEU A 57 18.39 -24.55 33.70
C LEU A 57 19.02 -23.16 33.86
N LEU A 58 20.13 -22.91 33.17
CA LEU A 58 20.84 -21.63 33.20
C LEU A 58 20.03 -20.57 32.46
N VAL A 59 19.82 -19.43 33.11
CA VAL A 59 19.32 -18.21 32.46
C VAL A 59 20.45 -17.19 32.47
N PRO A 60 20.97 -16.77 31.30
CA PRO A 60 21.97 -15.71 31.22
C PRO A 60 21.35 -14.37 31.63
N LEU A 61 21.44 -14.02 32.92
CA LEU A 61 20.75 -12.85 33.46
C LEU A 61 21.20 -11.54 32.80
N ASP A 62 22.46 -11.44 32.37
CA ASP A 62 22.96 -10.27 31.66
C ASP A 62 22.26 -10.06 30.31
N ALA A 63 21.97 -11.16 29.58
CA ALA A 63 21.23 -11.10 28.32
C ALA A 63 19.75 -10.78 28.56
N PHE A 64 19.17 -11.35 29.62
CA PHE A 64 17.80 -11.02 30.04
C PHE A 64 17.66 -9.56 30.43
N ASP A 65 18.56 -9.04 31.25
CA ASP A 65 18.56 -7.64 31.71
C ASP A 65 18.78 -6.65 30.55
N ALA A 66 19.46 -7.09 29.48
CA ALA A 66 19.62 -6.32 28.26
C ALA A 66 18.42 -6.41 27.30
N SER A 67 17.58 -7.44 27.41
CA SER A 67 16.39 -7.61 26.56
C SER A 67 15.30 -6.58 26.85
N VAL A 68 14.35 -6.41 25.92
CA VAL A 68 13.18 -5.54 26.11
C VAL A 68 12.28 -5.94 27.28
N HIS A 69 12.37 -7.19 27.74
CA HIS A 69 11.60 -7.68 28.88
C HIS A 69 12.38 -7.63 30.19
N GLY A 70 13.68 -7.31 30.19
CA GLY A 70 14.47 -7.09 31.40
C GLY A 70 14.85 -5.63 31.66
N HIS A 71 15.01 -4.81 30.61
CA HIS A 71 15.38 -3.40 30.75
C HIS A 71 14.15 -2.53 31.10
N ASN A 72 14.11 -1.97 32.31
CA ASN A 72 13.04 -1.05 32.79
C ASN A 72 11.60 -1.58 32.69
N SER A 73 11.41 -2.89 32.54
CA SER A 73 10.09 -3.51 32.50
C SER A 73 9.57 -3.75 33.93
N GLU A 74 8.25 -3.70 34.12
CA GLU A 74 7.60 -4.18 35.35
C GLU A 74 7.42 -5.72 35.34
N LEU A 75 8.09 -6.43 34.41
CA LEU A 75 7.93 -7.86 34.22
C LEU A 75 8.89 -8.65 35.12
N SER A 76 8.42 -9.80 35.60
CA SER A 76 9.19 -10.76 36.40
C SER A 76 9.26 -12.10 35.69
N CYS A 77 10.10 -13.03 36.16
CA CYS A 77 10.15 -14.41 35.66
C CYS A 77 8.75 -15.05 35.65
N THR A 78 7.90 -14.72 36.62
CA THR A 78 6.54 -15.27 36.74
C THR A 78 5.52 -14.66 35.79
N SER A 79 5.86 -13.54 35.14
CA SER A 79 5.05 -12.93 34.08
C SER A 79 5.02 -13.81 32.82
N CYS A 80 6.13 -14.49 32.51
CA CYS A 80 6.23 -15.42 31.37
C CYS A 80 6.12 -16.89 31.80
N HIS A 81 6.63 -17.27 32.98
CA HIS A 81 6.43 -18.61 33.53
C HIS A 81 5.14 -18.70 34.34
N THR A 82 4.02 -18.57 33.61
CA THR A 82 2.68 -18.52 34.21
C THR A 82 2.24 -19.90 34.71
N GLY A 83 1.61 -19.95 35.89
CA GLY A 83 1.21 -21.19 36.56
C GLY A 83 1.95 -21.41 37.89
N LYS A 84 1.46 -20.77 38.94
CA LYS A 84 2.09 -20.75 40.29
C LYS A 84 2.30 -22.13 40.91
N ALA A 85 1.54 -23.14 40.51
CA ALA A 85 1.74 -24.52 40.97
C ALA A 85 2.95 -25.18 40.29
N ARG A 86 3.17 -24.89 39.00
CA ARG A 86 4.23 -25.51 38.19
C ARG A 86 5.61 -24.90 38.44
N TYR A 87 5.68 -23.56 38.45
CA TYR A 87 6.95 -22.83 38.41
C TYR A 87 7.45 -22.33 39.77
N ARG A 88 6.69 -22.51 40.86
CA ARG A 88 7.20 -22.22 42.21
C ARG A 88 7.97 -23.41 42.77
N TYR A 89 9.04 -23.13 43.48
CA TYR A 89 9.78 -24.16 44.19
C TYR A 89 8.95 -24.72 45.36
N PRO A 90 8.88 -26.06 45.53
CA PRO A 90 9.42 -27.09 44.65
C PRO A 90 8.61 -27.23 43.35
N HIS A 91 9.30 -27.20 42.20
CA HIS A 91 8.68 -27.27 40.88
C HIS A 91 7.89 -28.57 40.70
N GLU A 92 6.72 -28.50 40.06
CA GLU A 92 6.00 -29.71 39.64
C GLU A 92 6.70 -30.37 38.44
N PRO A 93 6.54 -31.70 38.27
CA PRO A 93 7.05 -32.40 37.10
C PRO A 93 6.47 -31.83 35.79
N LEU A 94 7.22 -31.96 34.69
CA LEU A 94 6.71 -31.63 33.36
C LEU A 94 5.47 -32.49 33.03
N PRO A 95 4.44 -31.91 32.38
CA PRO A 95 3.29 -32.68 31.90
C PRO A 95 3.72 -33.82 30.98
N GLU A 96 2.99 -34.93 31.00
CA GLU A 96 3.23 -36.08 30.10
C GLU A 96 3.12 -35.71 28.61
N SER A 97 2.50 -34.58 28.27
CA SER A 97 2.44 -34.09 26.89
C SER A 97 3.74 -33.51 26.36
N ILE A 98 4.72 -33.20 27.23
CA ILE A 98 6.02 -32.64 26.80
C ILE A 98 7.02 -33.79 26.66
N GLN A 99 7.33 -34.17 25.43
CA GLN A 99 8.26 -35.25 25.12
C GLN A 99 9.59 -34.72 24.58
N THR A 100 9.54 -33.63 23.82
CA THR A 100 10.67 -33.00 23.12
C THR A 100 10.88 -31.54 23.51
N ALA A 101 12.03 -30.97 23.13
CA ALA A 101 12.33 -29.56 23.32
C ALA A 101 11.36 -28.66 22.53
N ALA A 102 10.92 -29.13 21.35
CA ALA A 102 9.88 -28.46 20.55
C ALA A 102 8.54 -28.41 21.28
N ASP A 103 8.08 -29.54 21.87
CA ASP A 103 6.85 -29.57 22.67
C ASP A 103 6.90 -28.60 23.85
N TYR A 104 8.09 -28.46 24.46
CA TYR A 104 8.30 -27.51 25.56
C TYR A 104 8.27 -26.06 25.06
N ALA A 105 8.93 -25.76 23.95
CA ALA A 105 8.94 -24.43 23.34
C ALA A 105 7.53 -23.98 22.94
N ASP A 106 6.78 -24.83 22.24
CA ASP A 106 5.43 -24.53 21.74
C ASP A 106 4.40 -24.41 22.87
N ALA A 107 4.25 -25.47 23.67
CA ALA A 107 3.13 -25.58 24.60
C ALA A 107 3.32 -24.81 25.91
N ALA A 108 4.55 -24.48 26.29
CA ALA A 108 4.83 -23.82 27.58
C ALA A 108 5.28 -22.35 27.44
N ILE A 109 5.99 -21.99 26.36
CA ILE A 109 6.60 -20.65 26.26
C ILE A 109 5.98 -19.84 25.11
N ALA A 110 5.92 -20.37 23.88
CA ALA A 110 5.42 -19.64 22.71
C ALA A 110 3.97 -19.16 22.93
N ALA A 111 3.11 -20.04 23.44
CA ALA A 111 1.72 -19.70 23.78
C ALA A 111 1.60 -18.64 24.91
N THR A 112 2.65 -18.42 25.71
CA THR A 112 2.62 -17.36 26.72
C THR A 112 2.93 -15.99 26.12
N CYS A 113 3.79 -15.93 25.09
CA CYS A 113 4.11 -14.69 24.38
C CYS A 113 2.85 -14.03 23.83
N THR A 114 1.89 -14.83 23.34
CA THR A 114 0.64 -14.35 22.74
C THR A 114 -0.36 -13.76 23.73
N ASN A 115 -0.11 -13.87 25.03
CA ASN A 115 -0.92 -13.16 26.04
C ASN A 115 -0.68 -11.65 26.02
N CYS A 116 0.45 -11.20 25.49
CA CYS A 116 0.83 -9.78 25.40
C CYS A 116 1.14 -9.35 23.96
N HIS A 117 1.69 -10.25 23.13
CA HIS A 117 2.06 -9.96 21.75
C HIS A 117 1.04 -10.50 20.76
N TYR A 118 0.86 -9.80 19.65
CA TYR A 118 0.12 -10.32 18.51
C TYR A 118 1.00 -11.30 17.74
N ALA A 119 0.44 -12.46 17.37
CA ALA A 119 1.19 -13.45 16.59
C ALA A 119 1.30 -12.99 15.14
N HIS A 120 2.52 -12.97 14.62
CA HIS A 120 2.83 -12.71 13.22
C HIS A 120 3.86 -13.73 12.75
N ASN A 121 3.61 -14.35 11.60
CA ASN A 121 4.55 -15.31 11.03
C ASN A 121 4.70 -15.07 9.51
N PRO A 122 5.32 -13.93 9.16
CA PRO A 122 5.18 -13.28 7.85
C PRO A 122 5.79 -14.03 6.65
N PHE A 123 6.18 -15.31 6.81
CA PHE A 123 6.80 -16.13 5.77
C PHE A 123 6.41 -17.61 5.82
N HIS A 124 5.62 -18.05 6.80
CA HIS A 124 5.38 -19.48 7.03
C HIS A 124 3.91 -19.88 7.20
N ASP A 125 2.98 -18.94 7.07
CA ASP A 125 1.55 -19.22 7.20
C ASP A 125 0.98 -20.03 6.00
N GLU A 126 1.66 -20.01 4.84
CA GLU A 126 1.27 -20.76 3.64
C GLU A 126 2.03 -22.08 3.38
N VAL A 127 2.94 -22.49 4.27
CA VAL A 127 3.75 -23.69 4.04
C VAL A 127 2.86 -24.94 4.08
N ASP A 128 2.64 -25.55 2.91
CA ASP A 128 1.94 -26.83 2.79
C ASP A 128 2.71 -27.88 3.62
N ALA A 129 2.02 -28.56 4.53
CA ALA A 129 2.58 -29.65 5.33
C ALA A 129 3.21 -30.75 4.47
N ALA A 130 2.89 -30.83 3.16
CA ALA A 130 3.52 -31.71 2.20
C ALA A 130 4.97 -31.33 1.81
N THR A 131 5.39 -30.08 2.07
CA THR A 131 6.75 -29.57 1.81
C THR A 131 7.65 -29.61 3.05
N LEU A 132 7.06 -29.79 4.23
CA LEU A 132 7.80 -30.01 5.46
C LEU A 132 8.35 -31.45 5.48
N ASP A 133 9.63 -31.60 5.84
CA ASP A 133 10.19 -32.91 6.15
C ASP A 133 9.32 -33.61 7.21
N GLU A 134 9.17 -34.93 7.09
CA GLU A 134 8.32 -35.73 7.97
C GLU A 134 8.73 -35.53 9.45
N GLY A 135 7.93 -34.77 10.21
CA GLY A 135 8.19 -34.45 11.63
C GLY A 135 8.79 -33.05 11.89
N ALA A 136 9.00 -32.21 10.87
CA ALA A 136 9.38 -30.81 11.05
C ALA A 136 8.17 -29.98 11.53
N ALA A 137 8.34 -29.25 12.64
CA ALA A 137 7.37 -28.28 13.12
C ALA A 137 7.61 -26.92 12.44
N LEU A 138 6.53 -26.16 12.20
CA LEU A 138 6.65 -24.77 11.78
C LEU A 138 7.44 -23.97 12.84
N PRO A 139 8.23 -22.97 12.43
CA PRO A 139 8.92 -22.11 13.38
C PRO A 139 7.91 -21.41 14.29
N ASN A 140 8.24 -21.32 15.58
CA ASN A 140 7.43 -20.64 16.58
C ASN A 140 8.11 -19.32 17.00
N CYS A 141 7.48 -18.59 17.93
CA CYS A 141 7.99 -17.32 18.42
C CYS A 141 9.44 -17.41 18.94
N LEU A 142 9.83 -18.53 19.57
CA LEU A 142 11.15 -18.70 20.16
C LEU A 142 12.22 -18.98 19.09
N SER A 143 11.86 -19.69 18.02
CA SER A 143 12.76 -19.99 16.91
C SER A 143 13.23 -18.70 16.22
N CYS A 144 12.37 -17.68 16.17
CA CYS A 144 12.65 -16.40 15.50
C CYS A 144 12.98 -15.25 16.47
N HIS A 145 12.41 -15.19 17.67
CA HIS A 145 12.61 -14.07 18.62
C HIS A 145 13.52 -14.40 19.80
N GLY A 146 13.83 -15.68 20.06
CA GLY A 146 14.54 -16.10 21.26
C GLY A 146 13.62 -16.16 22.48
N VAL A 147 14.20 -16.22 23.68
CA VAL A 147 13.42 -16.39 24.95
C VAL A 147 13.77 -15.36 26.02
N HIS A 148 15.04 -15.30 26.39
CA HIS A 148 15.55 -14.44 27.46
C HIS A 148 16.49 -13.38 26.91
N ASP A 149 16.56 -13.23 25.59
CA ASP A 149 17.44 -12.36 24.84
C ASP A 149 16.68 -11.74 23.67
N VAL A 150 15.36 -11.52 23.87
CA VAL A 150 14.49 -10.93 22.85
C VAL A 150 14.97 -9.50 22.59
N ALA A 151 15.42 -9.27 21.36
CA ALA A 151 15.92 -7.98 20.90
C ALA A 151 14.80 -6.94 20.84
N ALA A 152 15.18 -5.66 20.92
CA ALA A 152 14.25 -4.55 20.67
C ALA A 152 13.80 -4.53 19.22
N VAL A 153 12.62 -3.99 18.93
CA VAL A 153 12.06 -3.99 17.56
C VAL A 153 13.02 -3.32 16.58
N GLU A 154 13.72 -2.30 17.03
CA GLU A 154 14.73 -1.55 16.29
C GLU A 154 16.02 -2.34 16.03
N GLU A 155 16.27 -3.39 16.84
CA GLU A 155 17.43 -4.28 16.74
C GLU A 155 17.08 -5.64 16.14
N ILE A 156 15.78 -5.97 16.05
CA ILE A 156 15.29 -7.25 15.53
C ILE A 156 15.80 -7.48 14.11
N ARG A 157 15.87 -6.44 13.27
CA ARG A 157 16.47 -6.53 11.93
C ARG A 157 17.87 -7.12 11.93
N ASP A 158 18.70 -6.77 12.90
CA ASP A 158 20.09 -7.18 12.90
C ASP A 158 20.25 -8.62 13.41
N ALA A 159 19.37 -9.05 14.32
CA ALA A 159 19.37 -10.38 14.93
C ALA A 159 18.55 -11.44 14.15
N MET A 160 17.51 -11.04 13.43
CA MET A 160 16.59 -11.95 12.72
C MET A 160 17.25 -12.73 11.57
N PRO A 161 18.12 -12.12 10.73
CA PRO A 161 18.75 -12.82 9.61
C PRO A 161 19.50 -14.10 10.03
N GLU A 162 20.24 -14.05 11.14
CA GLU A 162 20.96 -15.24 11.64
C GLU A 162 20.00 -16.38 11.97
N ARG A 163 18.83 -16.06 12.54
CA ARG A 163 17.81 -17.04 12.92
C ARG A 163 17.11 -17.63 11.69
N CYS A 164 16.87 -16.83 10.65
CA CYS A 164 16.38 -17.33 9.37
C CYS A 164 17.41 -18.26 8.70
N THR A 165 18.69 -17.86 8.62
CA THR A 165 19.75 -18.70 8.00
C THR A 165 20.01 -20.01 8.74
N ALA A 166 19.64 -20.12 10.02
CA ALA A 166 19.76 -21.37 10.78
C ALA A 166 18.92 -22.52 10.19
N CYS A 167 17.82 -22.18 9.50
CA CYS A 167 16.96 -23.13 8.80
C CYS A 167 17.08 -23.00 7.27
N HIS A 168 17.27 -21.78 6.74
CA HIS A 168 17.38 -21.48 5.31
C HIS A 168 18.85 -21.31 4.86
N GLY A 169 19.67 -22.34 5.07
CA GLY A 169 21.13 -22.27 4.84
C GLY A 169 21.59 -22.01 3.40
N GLU A 170 20.66 -21.89 2.45
CA GLU A 170 20.94 -21.45 1.07
C GLU A 170 20.98 -19.92 0.94
N GLU A 171 20.35 -19.20 1.87
CA GLU A 171 20.24 -17.75 1.86
C GLU A 171 21.29 -17.08 2.76
N THR A 172 21.66 -15.84 2.44
CA THR A 172 22.62 -15.07 3.23
C THR A 172 21.93 -14.13 4.20
N ALA A 173 22.57 -13.87 5.35
CA ALA A 173 22.07 -12.87 6.30
C ALA A 173 21.91 -11.48 5.67
N GLU A 174 22.72 -11.15 4.67
CA GLU A 174 22.62 -9.88 3.97
C GLU A 174 21.39 -9.79 3.08
N TRP A 175 21.12 -10.84 2.30
CA TRP A 175 19.88 -10.93 1.51
C TRP A 175 18.63 -10.89 2.39
N LEU A 176 18.66 -11.52 3.56
CA LEU A 176 17.52 -11.46 4.50
C LEU A 176 17.29 -10.05 5.06
N ARG A 177 18.34 -9.23 5.25
CA ARG A 177 18.16 -7.83 5.68
C ARG A 177 17.44 -7.01 4.62
N THR A 178 17.75 -7.21 3.34
CA THR A 178 17.07 -6.49 2.26
C THR A 178 15.61 -6.92 2.12
N VAL A 179 15.26 -8.18 2.45
CA VAL A 179 13.86 -8.63 2.51
C VAL A 179 13.11 -8.00 3.69
N LEU A 180 13.74 -7.89 4.86
CA LEU A 180 13.10 -7.39 6.08
C LEU A 180 12.95 -5.86 6.10
N GLU A 181 13.84 -5.11 5.45
CA GLU A 181 13.78 -3.64 5.35
C GLU A 181 14.30 -3.12 4.00
N PRO A 182 13.56 -3.32 2.89
CA PRO A 182 14.06 -2.98 1.55
C PRO A 182 14.20 -1.47 1.28
N HIS A 183 13.65 -0.60 2.14
CA HIS A 183 13.49 0.83 1.86
C HIS A 183 13.89 1.72 3.04
N GLN A 184 15.11 1.54 3.55
CA GLN A 184 15.60 2.28 4.72
C GLN A 184 15.49 3.81 4.55
N GLY A 185 14.87 4.48 5.53
CA GLY A 185 14.77 5.94 5.57
C GLY A 185 16.07 6.68 5.88
N LEU A 186 15.95 8.00 6.04
CA LEU A 186 17.03 8.89 6.45
C LEU A 186 16.66 9.60 7.74
N GLY A 187 17.37 9.30 8.83
CA GLY A 187 17.11 9.92 10.13
C GLY A 187 15.87 9.34 10.82
N ALA A 188 15.21 10.15 11.65
CA ALA A 188 14.01 9.73 12.38
C ALA A 188 12.72 9.85 11.55
N GLY A 189 12.71 10.75 10.56
CA GLY A 189 11.50 11.12 9.82
C GLY A 189 10.49 11.88 10.66
N ALA A 190 9.30 12.11 10.10
CA ALA A 190 8.21 12.80 10.74
C ALA A 190 7.61 11.99 11.90
N GLU A 191 7.13 12.69 12.92
CA GLU A 191 6.51 12.06 14.09
C GLU A 191 5.25 11.27 13.72
N GLY A 192 5.08 10.09 14.34
CA GLY A 192 3.89 9.26 14.19
C GLY A 192 3.91 8.28 13.01
N TYR A 193 4.97 8.29 12.20
CA TYR A 193 5.22 7.29 11.16
C TYR A 193 5.94 6.08 11.75
N ALA A 194 5.57 4.90 11.26
CA ALA A 194 6.11 3.61 11.69
C ALA A 194 6.93 2.90 10.61
N GLY A 195 6.78 3.29 9.35
CA GLY A 195 7.33 2.60 8.18
C GLY A 195 6.48 1.38 7.78
N SER A 196 6.48 1.05 6.49
CA SER A 196 5.67 -0.01 5.90
C SER A 196 6.02 -1.40 6.44
N VAL A 197 7.28 -1.63 6.80
CA VAL A 197 7.74 -2.90 7.41
C VAL A 197 6.95 -3.21 8.68
N ARG A 198 6.53 -2.19 9.44
CA ARG A 198 5.72 -2.40 10.64
C ARG A 198 4.36 -3.03 10.33
N CYS A 199 3.85 -2.84 9.11
CA CYS A 199 2.57 -3.37 8.65
C CYS A 199 2.63 -4.85 8.27
N LEU A 200 3.79 -5.36 7.83
CA LEU A 200 3.99 -6.75 7.37
C LEU A 200 3.43 -7.78 8.37
N GLY A 201 3.68 -7.61 9.66
CA GLY A 201 3.26 -8.58 10.68
C GLY A 201 1.75 -8.75 10.85
N CYS A 202 0.92 -7.80 10.39
CA CYS A 202 -0.54 -7.90 10.47
C CYS A 202 -1.22 -7.92 9.10
N HIS A 203 -0.52 -7.48 8.06
CA HIS A 203 -1.04 -7.24 6.72
C HIS A 203 -0.13 -7.83 5.64
N GLU A 204 0.31 -9.08 5.83
CA GLU A 204 1.24 -9.81 4.96
C GLU A 204 0.88 -9.72 3.49
N ASP A 205 -0.28 -10.24 3.07
CA ASP A 205 -0.74 -10.20 1.67
C ASP A 205 -0.68 -8.81 1.03
N ARG A 206 -1.01 -7.78 1.82
CA ARG A 206 -1.04 -6.39 1.36
C ARG A 206 0.35 -5.83 1.21
N TYR A 207 1.23 -6.14 2.16
CA TYR A 207 2.61 -5.71 2.14
C TYR A 207 3.38 -6.39 1.00
N GLU A 208 3.25 -7.70 0.86
CA GLU A 208 3.91 -8.45 -0.23
C GLU A 208 3.42 -8.05 -1.61
N GLY A 209 2.10 -7.84 -1.75
CA GLY A 209 1.54 -7.33 -2.98
C GLY A 209 1.98 -5.89 -3.25
N TRP A 210 2.05 -5.04 -2.22
CA TRP A 210 2.57 -3.67 -2.33
C TRP A 210 4.04 -3.63 -2.76
N LEU A 211 4.91 -4.51 -2.26
CA LEU A 211 6.32 -4.57 -2.67
C LEU A 211 6.52 -4.80 -4.17
N GLN A 212 5.54 -5.38 -4.85
CA GLN A 212 5.55 -5.63 -6.29
C GLN A 212 5.03 -4.43 -7.11
N THR A 213 4.52 -3.40 -6.45
CA THR A 213 3.97 -2.20 -7.10
C THR A 213 5.07 -1.27 -7.58
N ARG A 214 4.73 -0.38 -8.51
CA ARG A 214 5.64 0.71 -8.90
C ARG A 214 5.76 1.79 -7.83
N HIS A 215 4.82 1.86 -6.88
CA HIS A 215 4.91 2.73 -5.71
C HIS A 215 6.06 2.31 -4.80
N ALA A 216 6.13 1.03 -4.42
CA ALA A 216 7.23 0.48 -3.64
C ALA A 216 8.58 0.47 -4.40
N GLN A 217 8.54 0.53 -5.73
CA GLN A 217 9.73 0.41 -6.58
C GLN A 217 10.12 1.72 -7.27
N SER A 218 9.56 2.86 -6.84
CA SER A 218 9.72 4.13 -7.55
C SER A 218 11.17 4.65 -7.51
N VAL A 219 11.85 4.42 -6.40
CA VAL A 219 13.23 4.72 -6.05
C VAL A 219 13.90 3.40 -5.68
N GLN A 220 15.06 3.10 -6.26
CA GLN A 220 15.80 1.87 -5.98
C GLN A 220 17.24 2.19 -5.61
N HIS A 221 17.75 1.54 -4.57
CA HIS A 221 19.16 1.59 -4.22
C HIS A 221 19.97 0.70 -5.17
N VAL A 222 20.95 1.27 -5.86
CA VAL A 222 21.77 0.51 -6.82
C VAL A 222 22.67 -0.50 -6.11
N ALA A 223 23.06 -0.24 -4.86
CA ALA A 223 23.84 -1.17 -4.06
C ALA A 223 23.06 -2.46 -3.74
N ASP A 224 21.77 -2.32 -3.45
CA ASP A 224 20.91 -3.44 -3.04
C ASP A 224 20.29 -4.15 -4.26
N ASN A 225 19.99 -3.40 -5.32
CA ASN A 225 19.42 -3.90 -6.56
C ASN A 225 20.12 -3.30 -7.79
N PRO A 226 21.30 -3.84 -8.19
CA PRO A 226 22.02 -3.37 -9.38
C PRO A 226 21.20 -3.51 -10.68
N ASP A 227 20.32 -4.50 -10.76
CA ASP A 227 19.47 -4.77 -11.93
C ASP A 227 18.37 -3.69 -12.12
N ALA A 228 18.16 -2.82 -11.14
CA ALA A 228 17.27 -1.66 -11.28
C ALA A 228 17.81 -0.61 -12.26
N VAL A 229 19.10 -0.65 -12.61
CA VAL A 229 19.72 0.26 -13.58
C VAL A 229 19.44 -0.24 -14.99
N ILE A 230 18.55 0.44 -15.70
CA ILE A 230 18.14 0.05 -17.06
C ILE A 230 18.84 0.84 -18.19
N GLY A 231 19.59 1.88 -17.84
CA GLY A 231 20.28 2.72 -18.82
C GLY A 231 21.58 2.09 -19.33
N ASP A 232 21.91 2.31 -20.61
CA ASP A 232 23.16 1.83 -21.18
C ASP A 232 24.32 2.78 -20.84
N PHE A 233 25.05 2.46 -19.75
CA PHE A 233 26.26 3.16 -19.33
C PHE A 233 27.51 2.86 -20.17
N THR A 234 27.40 1.95 -21.16
CA THR A 234 28.49 1.70 -22.12
C THR A 234 28.40 2.61 -23.35
N SER A 235 27.31 3.38 -23.47
CA SER A 235 27.06 4.29 -24.56
C SER A 235 28.10 5.42 -24.64
N SER A 236 28.28 5.93 -25.86
CA SER A 236 29.11 7.12 -26.15
C SER A 236 28.28 8.39 -26.35
N ASP A 237 27.04 8.38 -25.87
CA ASP A 237 26.12 9.52 -25.94
C ASP A 237 26.72 10.75 -25.24
N ALA A 238 26.54 11.93 -25.86
CA ALA A 238 27.05 13.18 -25.33
C ALA A 238 26.29 13.66 -24.07
N ALA A 239 25.06 13.22 -23.86
CA ALA A 239 24.29 13.52 -22.66
C ALA A 239 24.83 12.76 -21.44
N LEU A 240 25.37 11.56 -21.62
CA LEU A 240 25.94 10.76 -20.54
C LEU A 240 27.29 11.36 -20.10
N THR A 241 27.26 12.08 -18.99
CA THR A 241 28.41 12.86 -18.47
C THR A 241 28.93 12.35 -17.12
N PHE A 242 28.41 11.22 -16.65
CA PHE A 242 28.75 10.57 -15.38
C PHE A 242 28.86 9.05 -15.56
N GLY A 243 29.53 8.39 -14.62
CA GLY A 243 29.70 6.93 -14.61
C GLY A 243 28.65 6.22 -13.75
N LEU A 244 28.54 4.90 -13.90
CA LEU A 244 27.66 4.08 -13.04
C LEU A 244 28.10 4.15 -11.58
N GLU A 245 29.40 4.32 -11.32
CA GLU A 245 29.97 4.52 -9.98
C GLU A 245 29.48 5.78 -9.26
N ASP A 246 28.92 6.75 -9.99
CA ASP A 246 28.37 7.98 -9.42
C ASP A 246 26.91 7.81 -8.97
N VAL A 247 26.26 6.69 -9.35
CA VAL A 247 24.83 6.44 -9.10
C VAL A 247 24.63 5.70 -7.79
N ALA A 248 23.93 6.36 -6.85
CA ALA A 248 23.48 5.76 -5.60
C ALA A 248 22.06 5.18 -5.73
N LEU A 249 21.16 5.95 -6.37
CA LEU A 249 19.75 5.57 -6.53
C LEU A 249 19.29 5.72 -7.98
N THR A 250 18.27 4.96 -8.38
CA THR A 250 17.49 5.21 -9.59
C THR A 250 16.09 5.69 -9.21
N VAL A 251 15.46 6.48 -10.08
CA VAL A 251 14.04 6.89 -9.94
C VAL A 251 13.30 6.71 -11.25
N GLY A 252 12.20 5.96 -11.20
CA GLY A 252 11.38 5.62 -12.35
C GLY A 252 11.94 4.49 -13.22
N ALA A 253 11.04 3.83 -13.95
CA ALA A 253 11.39 2.71 -14.83
C ALA A 253 10.44 2.52 -16.04
N VAL A 254 9.32 3.26 -16.11
CA VAL A 254 8.27 3.02 -17.12
C VAL A 254 8.48 3.83 -18.39
N HIS A 255 8.63 5.15 -18.26
CA HIS A 255 8.82 6.05 -19.40
C HIS A 255 10.27 6.54 -19.49
N GLN A 256 10.81 6.88 -18.32
CA GLN A 256 12.16 7.40 -18.15
C GLN A 256 12.72 6.93 -16.82
N GLN A 257 14.04 6.82 -16.75
CA GLN A 257 14.77 6.61 -15.51
C GLN A 257 15.74 7.76 -15.27
N LYS A 258 15.68 8.32 -14.06
CA LYS A 258 16.64 9.31 -13.56
C LYS A 258 17.60 8.63 -12.59
N TYR A 259 18.78 9.20 -12.45
CA TYR A 259 19.85 8.67 -11.62
C TYR A 259 20.21 9.70 -10.56
N ILE A 260 20.43 9.26 -9.33
CA ILE A 260 20.70 10.14 -8.20
C ILE A 260 22.05 9.76 -7.60
N THR A 261 22.87 10.77 -7.34
CA THR A 261 24.09 10.64 -6.56
C THR A 261 23.84 11.03 -5.10
N GLN A 262 24.61 10.44 -4.19
CA GLN A 262 24.62 10.84 -2.77
C GLN A 262 26.00 11.39 -2.43
N THR A 263 26.04 12.64 -1.98
CA THR A 263 27.28 13.29 -1.55
C THR A 263 27.72 12.81 -0.17
N ALA A 264 29.00 13.03 0.17
CA ALA A 264 29.56 12.66 1.48
C ALA A 264 28.85 13.36 2.66
N ASP A 265 28.26 14.53 2.42
CA ASP A 265 27.48 15.28 3.40
C ASP A 265 26.00 14.81 3.48
N GLY A 266 25.64 13.74 2.76
CA GLY A 266 24.32 13.11 2.79
C GLY A 266 23.27 13.72 1.86
N ASN A 267 23.60 14.76 1.08
CA ASN A 267 22.67 15.36 0.12
C ASN A 267 22.53 14.53 -1.14
N PHE A 268 21.32 14.55 -1.71
CA PHE A 268 20.96 13.82 -2.93
C PHE A 268 20.77 14.78 -4.09
N TYR A 269 21.31 14.45 -5.26
CA TYR A 269 21.14 15.25 -6.47
C TYR A 269 20.85 14.36 -7.67
N VAL A 270 19.88 14.77 -8.50
CA VAL A 270 19.59 14.09 -9.76
C VAL A 270 20.70 14.41 -10.75
N LEU A 271 21.32 13.39 -11.31
CA LEU A 271 22.41 13.50 -12.28
C LEU A 271 21.91 14.10 -13.61
N PRO A 272 22.79 14.75 -14.39
CA PRO A 272 22.41 15.65 -15.49
C PRO A 272 21.88 14.98 -16.77
N ALA A 273 21.54 13.70 -16.70
CA ALA A 273 20.97 12.95 -17.82
C ALA A 273 19.97 11.90 -17.32
N GLN A 274 19.01 11.59 -18.17
CA GLN A 274 17.98 10.58 -17.95
C GLN A 274 17.96 9.59 -19.11
N TRP A 275 17.55 8.37 -18.82
CA TRP A 275 17.35 7.32 -19.82
C TRP A 275 15.91 7.32 -20.31
N ASN A 276 15.71 7.31 -21.63
CA ASN A 276 14.41 7.13 -22.25
C ASN A 276 14.18 5.65 -22.55
N VAL A 277 13.16 5.07 -21.91
CA VAL A 277 12.90 3.62 -22.00
C VAL A 277 12.40 3.22 -23.38
N ALA A 278 11.62 4.08 -24.04
CA ALA A 278 11.00 3.76 -25.32
C ALA A 278 11.99 3.86 -26.49
N THR A 279 12.91 4.83 -26.45
CA THR A 279 13.89 5.04 -27.52
C THR A 279 15.24 4.37 -27.25
N GLU A 280 15.48 3.92 -26.01
CA GLU A 280 16.79 3.41 -25.57
C GLU A 280 17.92 4.43 -25.78
N GLU A 281 17.64 5.71 -25.49
CA GLU A 281 18.57 6.82 -25.68
C GLU A 281 18.70 7.66 -24.40
N TRP A 282 19.88 8.28 -24.24
CA TRP A 282 20.11 9.27 -23.19
C TRP A 282 19.58 10.64 -23.60
N ALA A 283 18.95 11.34 -22.65
CA ALA A 283 18.52 12.72 -22.82
C ALA A 283 19.08 13.61 -21.71
N PRO A 284 19.52 14.86 -22.01
CA PRO A 284 19.95 15.79 -20.98
C PRO A 284 18.81 16.11 -19.99
N TYR A 285 19.13 16.19 -18.71
CA TYR A 285 18.20 16.58 -17.65
C TYR A 285 18.85 17.64 -16.76
N GLN A 286 18.38 18.90 -16.85
CA GLN A 286 18.94 20.03 -16.08
C GLN A 286 20.49 20.08 -16.06
N PRO A 287 21.17 19.96 -17.21
CA PRO A 287 22.62 19.70 -17.23
C PRO A 287 23.49 20.84 -16.69
N ASN A 288 22.93 22.05 -16.56
CA ASN A 288 23.69 23.25 -16.19
C ASN A 288 23.64 23.58 -14.69
N ASP A 289 22.64 23.07 -13.97
CA ASP A 289 22.28 23.50 -12.62
C ASP A 289 21.80 22.32 -11.73
N TRP A 290 22.00 21.07 -12.16
CA TRP A 290 21.58 19.88 -11.40
C TRP A 290 22.08 19.83 -9.95
N GLN A 291 23.25 20.42 -9.66
CA GLN A 291 23.83 20.50 -8.31
C GLN A 291 23.19 21.58 -7.42
N GLU A 292 22.38 22.46 -7.99
CA GLU A 292 21.64 23.49 -7.23
C GLU A 292 20.29 22.96 -6.73
N HIS A 293 19.86 21.80 -7.24
CA HIS A 293 18.55 21.22 -6.98
C HIS A 293 18.68 19.98 -6.10
N GLU A 294 18.71 20.18 -4.79
CA GLU A 294 18.70 19.07 -3.84
C GLU A 294 17.39 18.28 -4.00
N TRP A 295 17.51 16.96 -4.15
CA TRP A 295 16.40 16.08 -4.54
C TRP A 295 15.26 16.08 -3.53
N ARG A 296 15.55 16.12 -2.23
CA ARG A 296 14.51 16.11 -1.19
C ARG A 296 13.61 17.34 -1.31
N GLN A 297 14.20 18.51 -1.55
CA GLN A 297 13.45 19.76 -1.70
C GLN A 297 12.57 19.84 -2.96
N ASN A 298 12.79 18.94 -3.93
CA ASN A 298 12.10 18.98 -5.23
C ASN A 298 11.28 17.73 -5.53
N CYS A 299 11.53 16.62 -4.83
CA CYS A 299 11.00 15.31 -5.18
C CYS A 299 10.54 14.48 -3.96
N SER A 300 11.15 14.65 -2.78
CA SER A 300 10.90 13.70 -1.68
C SER A 300 9.45 13.65 -1.23
N GLY A 301 8.69 14.76 -1.27
CA GLY A 301 7.28 14.72 -0.86
C GLY A 301 6.36 13.83 -1.69
N CYS A 302 6.84 13.27 -2.81
CA CYS A 302 6.12 12.24 -3.56
C CYS A 302 6.88 10.90 -3.67
N HIS A 303 8.07 10.80 -3.08
CA HIS A 303 9.00 9.68 -3.27
C HIS A 303 9.58 9.11 -1.97
N VAL A 304 9.17 9.64 -0.82
CA VAL A 304 9.51 9.11 0.50
C VAL A 304 8.28 9.20 1.39
N THR A 305 8.23 8.35 2.40
CA THR A 305 7.18 8.34 3.43
C THR A 305 7.69 8.95 4.74
N GLY A 306 6.82 9.70 5.42
CA GLY A 306 7.14 10.31 6.69
C GLY A 306 8.18 11.43 6.58
N LEU A 307 8.08 12.26 5.55
CA LEU A 307 8.99 13.39 5.34
C LEU A 307 8.78 14.48 6.40
N ASP A 308 9.84 14.84 7.12
CA ASP A 308 9.93 16.07 7.90
C ASP A 308 10.57 17.17 7.03
N THR A 309 9.82 18.22 6.73
CA THR A 309 10.26 19.32 5.85
C THR A 309 11.12 20.37 6.55
N GLU A 310 11.26 20.31 7.88
CA GLU A 310 12.21 21.14 8.64
C GLU A 310 13.61 20.53 8.60
N THR A 311 13.71 19.21 8.79
CA THR A 311 14.99 18.47 8.86
C THR A 311 15.39 17.80 7.55
N TRP A 312 14.44 17.57 6.64
CA TRP A 312 14.58 16.75 5.43
C TRP A 312 14.96 15.29 5.73
N GLU A 313 14.59 14.80 6.91
CA GLU A 313 14.61 13.40 7.29
C GLU A 313 13.30 12.71 6.91
N PHE A 314 13.32 11.40 6.70
CA PHE A 314 12.14 10.61 6.33
C PHE A 314 12.23 9.18 6.82
N THR A 315 11.07 8.54 7.03
CA THR A 315 10.96 7.21 7.65
C THR A 315 11.36 6.09 6.69
N GLU A 316 10.99 6.19 5.42
CA GLU A 316 11.35 5.20 4.39
C GLU A 316 11.37 5.82 2.99
N PHE A 317 12.19 5.25 2.09
CA PHE A 317 12.08 5.56 0.67
C PHE A 317 10.79 4.98 0.10
N ASN A 318 10.39 5.51 -1.06
CA ASN A 318 9.22 5.09 -1.81
C ASN A 318 7.91 5.50 -1.18
N ILE A 319 6.85 5.25 -1.94
CA ILE A 319 5.49 5.55 -1.53
C ILE A 319 5.01 4.37 -0.68
N GLY A 320 5.22 4.51 0.61
CA GLY A 320 4.85 3.57 1.65
C GLY A 320 3.37 3.57 1.99
N CYS A 321 3.01 2.65 2.89
CA CYS A 321 1.65 2.47 3.39
C CYS A 321 1.09 3.79 3.96
N GLU A 322 1.93 4.51 4.71
CA GLU A 322 1.53 5.70 5.47
C GLU A 322 1.41 6.97 4.61
N ASP A 323 1.89 6.98 3.36
CA ASP A 323 1.58 8.06 2.41
C ASP A 323 0.12 8.03 1.96
N CYS A 324 -0.51 6.85 2.02
CA CYS A 324 -1.92 6.67 1.69
C CYS A 324 -2.82 6.59 2.93
N HIS A 325 -2.32 5.96 4.00
CA HIS A 325 -3.06 5.68 5.23
C HIS A 325 -2.76 6.64 6.39
N GLY A 326 -1.89 7.62 6.17
CA GLY A 326 -1.45 8.58 7.16
C GLY A 326 -0.53 7.98 8.23
N PRO A 327 -0.01 8.82 9.15
CA PRO A 327 0.85 8.38 10.25
C PRO A 327 0.15 7.31 11.10
N SER A 328 0.71 6.11 11.15
CA SER A 328 0.04 4.92 11.68
C SER A 328 0.77 4.27 12.85
N LEU A 329 1.75 4.94 13.47
CA LEU A 329 2.43 4.42 14.66
C LEU A 329 1.47 4.13 15.81
N ALA A 330 0.51 5.03 16.07
CA ALA A 330 -0.51 4.81 17.12
C ALA A 330 -1.41 3.60 16.79
N HIS A 331 -1.73 3.39 15.51
CA HIS A 331 -2.45 2.19 15.05
C HIS A 331 -1.61 0.94 15.26
N ALA A 332 -0.33 0.95 14.89
CA ALA A 332 0.57 -0.16 15.08
C ALA A 332 0.76 -0.53 16.57
N GLN A 333 0.70 0.44 17.47
CA GLN A 333 0.79 0.21 18.92
C GLN A 333 -0.52 -0.29 19.54
N ASN A 334 -1.68 0.12 19.00
CA ASN A 334 -2.99 -0.24 19.53
C ASN A 334 -4.02 -0.43 18.39
N PRO A 335 -3.91 -1.54 17.62
CA PRO A 335 -4.68 -1.73 16.40
C PRO A 335 -6.17 -1.99 16.62
N GLU A 336 -6.55 -2.40 17.83
CA GLU A 336 -7.95 -2.60 18.21
C GLU A 336 -8.68 -1.27 18.40
N GLU A 337 -8.05 -0.30 19.07
CA GLU A 337 -8.68 0.96 19.45
C GLU A 337 -8.40 2.10 18.47
N VAL A 338 -7.24 2.12 17.82
CA VAL A 338 -6.83 3.15 16.85
C VAL A 338 -6.95 2.57 15.46
N LYS A 339 -7.65 3.28 14.56
CA LYS A 339 -7.73 2.92 13.13
C LYS A 339 -6.91 3.91 12.31
N PRO A 340 -6.20 3.45 11.27
CA PRO A 340 -5.50 4.34 10.35
C PRO A 340 -6.51 5.07 9.48
N TYR A 341 -6.05 6.00 8.63
CA TYR A 341 -6.91 6.59 7.62
C TYR A 341 -7.44 5.49 6.69
N ALA A 342 -8.75 5.23 6.78
CA ALA A 342 -9.33 3.98 6.29
C ALA A 342 -9.66 3.98 4.79
N VAL A 343 -9.84 5.15 4.18
CA VAL A 343 -10.23 5.28 2.77
C VAL A 343 -9.34 6.32 2.12
N ALA A 344 -8.29 5.87 1.42
CA ALA A 344 -7.50 6.73 0.56
C ALA A 344 -8.38 7.29 -0.55
N ASP A 345 -8.81 8.54 -0.38
CA ASP A 345 -9.61 9.24 -1.37
C ASP A 345 -8.76 9.76 -2.53
N ASP A 346 -9.40 10.26 -3.58
CA ASP A 346 -8.70 10.71 -4.78
C ASP A 346 -7.70 11.85 -4.51
N GLN A 347 -7.86 12.65 -3.45
CA GLN A 347 -6.91 13.69 -3.07
C GLN A 347 -5.60 13.12 -2.52
N VAL A 348 -5.63 11.95 -1.89
CA VAL A 348 -4.40 11.23 -1.52
C VAL A 348 -3.58 10.94 -2.77
N CYS A 349 -4.22 10.47 -3.85
CA CYS A 349 -3.57 10.30 -5.14
C CYS A 349 -3.13 11.65 -5.72
N GLY A 350 -3.98 12.67 -5.59
CA GLY A 350 -3.75 14.02 -6.07
C GLY A 350 -2.57 14.73 -5.41
N ALA A 351 -2.15 14.35 -4.22
CA ALA A 351 -0.97 14.90 -3.56
C ALA A 351 0.32 14.69 -4.36
N CYS A 352 0.38 13.62 -5.14
CA CYS A 352 1.53 13.27 -5.98
C CYS A 352 1.22 13.31 -7.48
N HIS A 353 0.01 12.90 -7.89
CA HIS A 353 -0.44 12.88 -9.29
C HIS A 353 -1.05 14.21 -9.75
N SER A 354 -0.47 15.31 -9.26
CA SER A 354 -0.79 16.67 -9.67
C SER A 354 0.47 17.51 -9.80
N ARG A 355 0.32 18.68 -10.41
CA ARG A 355 1.39 19.66 -10.54
C ARG A 355 0.96 21.02 -10.04
N GLY A 356 1.83 21.69 -9.31
CA GLY A 356 1.47 22.90 -8.60
C GLY A 356 2.58 23.34 -7.66
N SER A 357 2.18 24.10 -6.64
CA SER A 357 3.07 24.57 -5.59
C SER A 357 2.38 24.59 -4.23
N ALA A 358 3.09 24.17 -3.19
CA ALA A 358 2.73 24.42 -1.80
C ALA A 358 2.96 25.90 -1.43
N PRO A 359 2.36 26.40 -0.33
CA PRO A 359 2.52 27.78 0.13
C PRO A 359 3.96 28.23 0.39
N ASP A 360 4.86 27.30 0.72
CA ASP A 360 6.29 27.52 0.93
C ASP A 360 7.13 27.48 -0.37
N GLY A 361 6.49 27.20 -1.51
CA GLY A 361 7.10 27.22 -2.83
C GLY A 361 7.59 25.86 -3.34
N HIS A 362 7.46 24.78 -2.55
CA HIS A 362 7.84 23.44 -3.00
C HIS A 362 6.85 22.88 -4.03
N PRO A 363 7.29 22.00 -4.95
CA PRO A 363 6.46 21.47 -6.04
C PRO A 363 5.52 20.33 -5.61
N PHE A 364 5.43 20.05 -4.32
CA PHE A 364 4.60 19.01 -3.70
C PHE A 364 3.97 19.57 -2.41
N PRO A 365 2.87 18.98 -1.90
CA PRO A 365 2.17 19.49 -0.71
C PRO A 365 2.92 19.15 0.58
N THR A 366 3.76 20.07 1.06
CA THR A 366 4.66 19.87 2.22
C THR A 366 3.96 19.64 3.57
N THR A 367 2.67 19.93 3.66
CA THR A 367 1.90 19.87 4.92
C THR A 367 0.63 19.04 4.83
N TYR A 368 0.37 18.42 3.67
CA TYR A 368 -0.83 17.61 3.48
C TYR A 368 -0.70 16.26 4.19
N GLN A 369 -1.75 15.83 4.86
CA GLN A 369 -1.90 14.46 5.35
C GLN A 369 -3.18 13.82 4.78
N PRO A 370 -3.21 12.49 4.60
CA PRO A 370 -4.42 11.78 4.20
C PRO A 370 -5.60 12.11 5.13
N GLY A 371 -6.69 12.60 4.54
CA GLY A 371 -7.88 13.09 5.25
C GLY A 371 -8.04 14.61 5.24
N ASP A 372 -6.98 15.35 4.94
CA ASP A 372 -7.05 16.80 4.74
C ASP A 372 -7.72 17.16 3.40
N THR A 373 -8.03 18.45 3.23
CA THR A 373 -8.41 19.00 1.93
C THR A 373 -7.15 19.44 1.19
N LEU A 374 -6.78 18.75 0.12
CA LEU A 374 -5.50 18.98 -0.59
C LEU A 374 -5.29 20.43 -1.01
N THR A 375 -6.35 21.15 -1.42
CA THR A 375 -6.23 22.55 -1.85
C THR A 375 -5.92 23.54 -0.72
N ASP A 376 -6.05 23.12 0.55
CA ASP A 376 -5.59 23.92 1.69
C ASP A 376 -4.06 23.88 1.81
N HIS A 377 -3.42 22.88 1.20
CA HIS A 377 -1.97 22.61 1.25
C HIS A 377 -1.28 22.77 -0.11
N PHE A 378 -2.04 22.83 -1.21
CA PHE A 378 -1.49 22.80 -2.56
C PHE A 378 -2.31 23.63 -3.55
N THR A 379 -1.62 24.43 -4.36
CA THR A 379 -2.24 25.16 -5.47
C THR A 379 -1.83 24.53 -6.80
N PHE A 380 -2.79 23.99 -7.54
CA PHE A 380 -2.53 23.43 -8.87
C PHE A 380 -2.08 24.49 -9.87
N THR A 381 -1.21 24.10 -10.78
CA THR A 381 -0.76 24.99 -11.85
C THR A 381 -1.89 25.32 -12.83
N THR A 382 -1.83 26.53 -13.39
CA THR A 382 -2.71 26.98 -14.49
C THR A 382 -1.89 27.42 -15.71
N SER A 383 -0.61 27.05 -15.77
CA SER A 383 0.30 27.47 -16.84
C SER A 383 0.08 26.67 -18.12
N ASP A 384 0.16 27.34 -19.27
CA ASP A 384 0.16 26.76 -20.62
C ASP A 384 1.43 25.97 -20.96
N GLU A 385 2.45 26.02 -20.09
CA GLU A 385 3.59 25.11 -20.10
C GLU A 385 3.16 23.67 -19.77
N TYR A 386 2.20 23.53 -18.84
CA TYR A 386 1.81 22.24 -18.27
C TYR A 386 0.40 21.80 -18.65
N LEU A 387 -0.41 22.70 -19.21
CA LEU A 387 -1.78 22.42 -19.59
C LEU A 387 -2.02 22.74 -21.06
N TRP A 388 -2.81 21.89 -21.69
CA TRP A 388 -3.43 22.20 -22.97
C TRP A 388 -4.51 23.28 -22.80
N PRO A 389 -4.92 23.97 -23.89
CA PRO A 389 -5.95 25.01 -23.82
C PRO A 389 -7.29 24.57 -23.19
N ASP A 390 -7.62 23.29 -23.28
CA ASP A 390 -8.82 22.69 -22.70
C ASP A 390 -8.66 22.32 -21.20
N GLY A 391 -7.51 22.62 -20.61
CA GLY A 391 -7.15 22.33 -19.22
C GLY A 391 -6.56 20.94 -18.99
N SER A 392 -6.51 20.07 -20.00
CA SER A 392 -5.94 18.73 -19.85
C SER A 392 -4.41 18.75 -19.73
N ALA A 393 -3.87 17.69 -19.14
CA ALA A 393 -2.44 17.51 -18.90
C ALA A 393 -1.61 17.52 -20.20
N LYS A 394 -0.56 18.35 -20.20
CA LYS A 394 0.45 18.39 -21.27
C LYS A 394 1.72 17.62 -20.93
N ILE A 395 1.97 17.37 -19.65
CA ILE A 395 3.13 16.61 -19.18
C ILE A 395 2.70 15.52 -18.19
N HIS A 396 3.64 14.63 -17.83
CA HIS A 396 3.43 13.58 -16.84
C HIS A 396 2.94 14.13 -15.49
N ASN A 397 2.48 13.24 -14.59
CA ASN A 397 2.05 13.50 -13.20
C ASN A 397 0.89 14.50 -12.98
N GLN A 398 -0.10 14.51 -13.86
CA GLN A 398 -1.27 15.41 -13.77
C GLN A 398 -2.62 14.67 -13.83
N GLN A 399 -2.64 13.37 -13.55
CA GLN A 399 -3.85 12.55 -13.68
C GLN A 399 -5.01 13.02 -12.78
N TYR A 400 -4.71 13.51 -11.58
CA TYR A 400 -5.73 14.06 -10.69
C TYR A 400 -6.29 15.39 -11.23
N MET A 401 -5.45 16.22 -11.83
CA MET A 401 -5.92 17.45 -12.49
C MET A 401 -6.89 17.13 -13.63
N ASP A 402 -6.54 16.17 -14.49
CA ASP A 402 -7.41 15.63 -15.53
C ASP A 402 -8.73 15.08 -14.97
N TRP A 403 -8.66 14.31 -13.88
CA TRP A 403 -9.81 13.74 -13.17
C TRP A 403 -10.81 14.82 -12.74
N THR A 404 -10.31 15.95 -12.22
CA THR A 404 -11.15 17.05 -11.71
C THR A 404 -11.84 17.91 -12.80
N LEU A 405 -11.60 17.65 -14.10
CA LEU A 405 -12.22 18.42 -15.19
C LEU A 405 -13.70 18.11 -15.45
N GLY A 406 -14.35 17.34 -14.57
CA GLY A 406 -15.81 17.24 -14.51
C GLY A 406 -16.43 16.23 -15.48
N ASN A 407 -15.79 15.08 -15.68
CA ASN A 407 -16.42 13.96 -16.37
C ASN A 407 -17.56 13.34 -15.53
N THR A 408 -18.40 12.50 -16.15
CA THR A 408 -19.54 11.90 -15.45
C THR A 408 -19.15 10.88 -14.39
N MET A 409 -17.94 10.32 -14.46
CA MET A 409 -17.43 9.37 -13.47
C MET A 409 -17.11 10.08 -12.17
N THR A 410 -16.39 11.21 -12.23
CA THR A 410 -16.07 12.02 -11.04
C THR A 410 -17.31 12.63 -10.42
N ALA A 411 -18.26 13.06 -11.25
CA ALA A 411 -19.54 13.61 -10.77
C ALA A 411 -20.43 12.57 -10.07
N SER A 412 -20.17 11.26 -10.25
CA SER A 412 -20.96 10.21 -9.58
C SER A 412 -20.65 10.09 -8.08
N GLY A 413 -19.41 10.40 -7.68
CA GLY A 413 -18.92 10.17 -6.32
C GLY A 413 -18.72 8.69 -5.95
N ASP A 414 -19.02 7.75 -6.84
CA ASP A 414 -18.93 6.29 -6.61
C ASP A 414 -17.69 5.66 -7.26
N VAL A 415 -16.98 6.42 -8.08
CA VAL A 415 -15.77 5.98 -8.81
C VAL A 415 -14.60 6.82 -8.35
N HIS A 416 -13.49 6.14 -8.08
CA HIS A 416 -12.25 6.70 -7.55
C HIS A 416 -11.06 6.15 -8.34
N CYS A 417 -9.86 6.70 -8.11
CA CYS A 417 -8.63 6.16 -8.67
C CYS A 417 -8.48 4.66 -8.36
N SER A 418 -8.80 4.28 -7.11
CA SER A 418 -8.80 2.90 -6.60
C SER A 418 -9.95 2.03 -7.13
N SER A 419 -10.88 2.57 -7.92
CA SER A 419 -11.85 1.75 -8.66
C SER A 419 -11.23 1.09 -9.90
N CYS A 420 -10.14 1.66 -10.42
CA CYS A 420 -9.44 1.14 -11.61
C CYS A 420 -8.07 0.57 -11.26
N HIS A 421 -7.36 1.21 -10.33
CA HIS A 421 -5.99 0.84 -9.95
C HIS A 421 -5.95 -0.02 -8.70
N ASP A 422 -5.18 -1.10 -8.74
CA ASP A 422 -4.84 -1.89 -7.57
C ASP A 422 -3.60 -1.33 -6.88
N LEU A 423 -3.80 -0.90 -5.63
CA LEU A 423 -2.78 -0.24 -4.82
C LEU A 423 -1.91 -1.24 -4.06
N HIS A 424 -2.35 -2.49 -3.94
CA HIS A 424 -1.72 -3.51 -3.11
C HIS A 424 -1.30 -4.74 -3.92
N SER A 425 -1.17 -4.61 -5.24
CA SER A 425 -0.62 -5.67 -6.10
C SER A 425 0.01 -5.07 -7.34
N ALA A 426 0.81 -5.87 -8.06
CA ALA A 426 1.35 -5.49 -9.37
C ALA A 426 0.25 -5.20 -10.43
N GLY A 427 -0.99 -5.60 -10.17
CA GLY A 427 -2.12 -5.52 -11.09
C GLY A 427 -1.98 -6.48 -12.28
N ALA A 428 -2.84 -6.29 -13.27
CA ALA A 428 -2.85 -7.07 -14.50
C ALA A 428 -1.56 -6.84 -15.32
N GLU A 429 -0.99 -7.92 -15.85
CA GLU A 429 0.23 -7.90 -16.65
C GLU A 429 0.14 -6.90 -17.81
N GLY A 430 1.21 -6.12 -18.01
CA GLY A 430 1.28 -5.12 -19.09
C GLY A 430 0.42 -3.87 -18.87
N THR A 431 -0.16 -3.70 -17.68
CA THR A 431 -0.92 -2.50 -17.29
C THR A 431 -0.18 -1.66 -16.26
N VAL A 432 -0.67 -0.45 -15.99
CA VAL A 432 -0.13 0.43 -14.93
C VAL A 432 -0.91 0.15 -13.63
N GLN A 433 -0.72 -1.06 -13.07
CA GLN A 433 -1.41 -1.55 -11.87
C GLN A 433 -2.94 -1.47 -11.97
N LEU A 434 -3.54 -1.89 -13.08
CA LEU A 434 -5.00 -2.02 -13.18
C LEU A 434 -5.44 -3.36 -12.61
N TYR A 435 -6.67 -3.45 -12.08
CA TYR A 435 -7.24 -4.75 -11.69
C TYR A 435 -7.37 -5.74 -12.85
N ASP A 436 -7.63 -5.23 -14.06
CA ASP A 436 -7.85 -5.99 -15.28
C ASP A 436 -7.17 -5.31 -16.48
N SER A 437 -7.26 -5.91 -17.67
CA SER A 437 -6.90 -5.21 -18.89
C SER A 437 -7.72 -3.92 -19.08
N ILE A 438 -7.15 -2.92 -19.76
CA ILE A 438 -7.77 -1.61 -19.99
C ILE A 438 -9.24 -1.70 -20.46
N ASN A 439 -9.55 -2.62 -21.38
CA ASN A 439 -10.91 -2.76 -21.90
C ASN A 439 -11.85 -3.35 -20.85
N GLU A 440 -11.42 -4.40 -20.17
CA GLU A 440 -12.25 -5.03 -19.15
C GLU A 440 -12.55 -4.05 -18.01
N THR A 441 -11.59 -3.22 -17.58
CA THR A 441 -11.82 -2.14 -16.61
C THR A 441 -12.97 -1.22 -17.03
N CYS A 442 -13.00 -0.78 -18.29
CA CYS A 442 -14.10 0.05 -18.80
C CYS A 442 -15.42 -0.73 -18.86
N LEU A 443 -15.37 -1.98 -19.31
CA LEU A 443 -16.53 -2.84 -19.55
C LEU A 443 -17.21 -3.28 -18.26
N GLN A 444 -16.54 -3.25 -17.10
CA GLN A 444 -17.20 -3.51 -15.81
C GLN A 444 -18.45 -2.64 -15.62
N CYS A 445 -18.38 -1.36 -16.03
CA CYS A 445 -19.51 -0.44 -16.02
C CYS A 445 -20.17 -0.26 -17.41
N HIS A 446 -19.39 -0.27 -18.49
CA HIS A 446 -19.86 -0.01 -19.86
C HIS A 446 -20.17 -1.31 -20.66
N ASN A 447 -20.89 -2.27 -20.07
CA ASN A 447 -21.09 -3.61 -20.64
C ASN A 447 -22.25 -3.78 -21.65
N ASP A 448 -22.98 -2.74 -22.03
CA ASP A 448 -24.09 -2.89 -22.99
C ASP A 448 -23.56 -3.25 -24.39
N GLN A 449 -23.53 -4.55 -24.67
CA GLN A 449 -23.00 -5.13 -25.91
C GLN A 449 -23.63 -4.54 -27.18
N ARG A 450 -24.91 -4.15 -27.13
CA ARG A 450 -25.55 -3.51 -28.30
C ARG A 450 -24.94 -2.14 -28.56
N LYS A 451 -24.72 -1.34 -27.52
CA LYS A 451 -24.08 -0.04 -27.65
C LYS A 451 -22.62 -0.18 -28.08
N LEU A 452 -21.87 -1.13 -27.52
CA LEU A 452 -20.47 -1.36 -27.86
C LEU A 452 -20.25 -1.70 -29.34
N VAL A 453 -21.08 -2.59 -29.91
CA VAL A 453 -21.03 -2.94 -31.35
C VAL A 453 -21.28 -1.71 -32.23
N GLU A 454 -22.05 -0.76 -31.73
CA GLU A 454 -22.50 0.40 -32.49
C GLU A 454 -21.66 1.67 -32.21
N HIS A 455 -20.75 1.61 -31.24
CA HIS A 455 -19.93 2.72 -30.71
C HIS A 455 -18.85 3.21 -31.68
N MET A 456 -18.45 2.38 -32.65
CA MET A 456 -17.39 2.70 -33.62
C MET A 456 -17.80 2.35 -35.06
N PRO A 457 -18.83 3.01 -35.62
CA PRO A 457 -19.47 2.59 -36.87
C PRO A 457 -18.55 2.63 -38.10
N TYR A 458 -17.40 3.33 -38.03
CA TYR A 458 -16.42 3.44 -39.11
C TYR A 458 -15.12 2.68 -38.87
N HIS A 459 -14.97 2.03 -37.71
CA HIS A 459 -13.76 1.28 -37.38
C HIS A 459 -13.92 -0.23 -37.56
N GLU A 460 -15.10 -0.75 -37.93
CA GLU A 460 -15.34 -2.20 -38.07
C GLU A 460 -14.30 -2.90 -38.96
N ALA A 461 -13.92 -2.28 -40.08
CA ALA A 461 -12.90 -2.81 -40.98
C ALA A 461 -11.51 -2.80 -40.33
N ALA A 462 -11.15 -1.72 -39.63
CA ALA A 462 -9.88 -1.59 -38.92
C ALA A 462 -9.79 -2.53 -37.71
N SER A 463 -10.91 -2.81 -37.04
CA SER A 463 -11.00 -3.73 -35.90
C SER A 463 -10.72 -5.19 -36.27
N ARG A 464 -10.65 -5.52 -37.57
CA ARG A 464 -10.23 -6.85 -38.06
C ARG A 464 -8.71 -6.98 -38.19
N THR A 465 -7.99 -5.86 -38.18
CA THR A 465 -6.55 -5.79 -38.42
C THR A 465 -5.77 -5.21 -37.25
N ARG A 466 -6.44 -4.54 -36.31
CA ARG A 466 -5.88 -4.12 -35.02
C ARG A 466 -6.91 -4.26 -33.91
N ASP A 467 -6.43 -4.52 -32.71
CA ASP A 467 -7.23 -4.38 -31.51
C ASP A 467 -7.36 -2.90 -31.14
N PHE A 468 -8.53 -2.53 -30.63
CA PHE A 468 -8.82 -1.19 -30.14
C PHE A 468 -9.07 -1.27 -28.65
N SER A 469 -8.48 -0.33 -27.90
CA SER A 469 -8.85 -0.10 -26.52
C SER A 469 -9.77 1.10 -26.37
N CYS A 470 -10.66 1.08 -25.37
CA CYS A 470 -11.48 2.25 -25.01
C CYS A 470 -10.60 3.48 -24.75
N ALA A 471 -9.43 3.24 -24.13
CA ALA A 471 -8.44 4.25 -23.82
C ALA A 471 -7.81 4.90 -25.06
N ASP A 472 -7.84 4.28 -26.25
CA ASP A 472 -7.23 4.90 -27.43
C ASP A 472 -8.00 6.16 -27.89
N CYS A 473 -9.30 6.23 -27.59
CA CYS A 473 -10.13 7.40 -27.89
C CYS A 473 -10.47 8.24 -26.66
N HIS A 474 -10.71 7.61 -25.51
CA HIS A 474 -11.19 8.29 -24.30
C HIS A 474 -10.08 8.62 -23.30
N MET A 475 -8.90 8.00 -23.44
CA MET A 475 -7.70 8.31 -22.66
C MET A 475 -6.48 8.38 -23.60
N PRO A 476 -6.56 9.18 -24.68
CA PRO A 476 -5.50 9.21 -25.68
C PRO A 476 -4.21 9.72 -25.04
N LYS A 477 -3.08 9.33 -25.64
CA LYS A 477 -1.79 9.85 -25.20
C LYS A 477 -1.66 11.31 -25.63
N MET A 478 -1.69 12.22 -24.67
CA MET A 478 -1.68 13.67 -24.89
C MET A 478 -0.61 14.38 -24.06
N ALA A 479 -0.16 13.73 -22.99
CA ALA A 479 0.88 14.26 -22.12
C ALA A 479 2.24 13.65 -22.49
N THR A 480 3.30 14.40 -22.19
CA THR A 480 4.69 14.00 -22.43
C THR A 480 5.43 13.72 -21.12
N SER A 481 6.04 12.54 -21.03
CA SER A 481 6.99 12.15 -20.00
C SER A 481 8.41 12.14 -20.55
N ALA A 482 8.69 11.22 -21.48
CA ALA A 482 10.02 10.99 -22.04
C ALA A 482 10.03 11.23 -23.56
N VAL A 483 8.98 10.77 -24.25
CA VAL A 483 8.73 11.01 -25.68
C VAL A 483 7.43 11.78 -25.83
N GLU A 484 7.32 12.58 -26.89
CA GLU A 484 6.10 13.29 -27.24
C GLU A 484 4.89 12.32 -27.27
N PHE A 485 3.85 12.66 -26.49
CA PHE A 485 2.61 11.89 -26.38
C PHE A 485 2.79 10.43 -25.95
N ASP A 486 3.45 10.20 -24.81
CA ASP A 486 3.64 8.87 -24.22
C ASP A 486 2.77 8.59 -22.98
N VAL A 487 2.09 9.62 -22.41
CA VAL A 487 1.21 9.51 -21.24
C VAL A 487 -0.27 9.72 -21.60
N ARG A 488 -1.12 8.81 -21.12
CA ARG A 488 -2.58 8.81 -21.33
C ARG A 488 -3.29 9.88 -20.50
N SER A 489 -4.20 10.63 -21.12
CA SER A 489 -5.09 11.55 -20.41
C SER A 489 -6.09 10.79 -19.54
N HIS A 490 -6.43 11.36 -18.38
CA HIS A 490 -7.42 10.84 -17.43
C HIS A 490 -8.68 11.74 -17.38
N THR A 491 -8.92 12.52 -18.43
CA THR A 491 -10.18 13.28 -18.54
C THR A 491 -11.36 12.37 -18.82
N PHE A 492 -11.13 11.21 -19.44
CA PHE A 492 -12.14 10.26 -19.96
C PHE A 492 -13.09 10.87 -21.00
N LEU A 493 -12.87 12.13 -21.37
CA LEU A 493 -13.58 12.81 -22.44
C LEU A 493 -12.84 12.51 -23.73
N GLN A 494 -13.57 12.17 -24.79
CA GLN A 494 -12.98 12.14 -26.12
C GLN A 494 -12.49 13.55 -26.49
N PRO A 495 -11.17 13.80 -26.62
CA PRO A 495 -10.68 15.11 -27.03
C PRO A 495 -11.12 15.35 -28.47
N ASN A 496 -11.87 16.43 -28.65
CA ASN A 496 -12.64 16.72 -29.87
C ASN A 496 -11.73 17.39 -30.91
N PRO A 497 -11.65 16.88 -32.16
CA PRO A 497 -10.88 17.52 -33.23
C PRO A 497 -11.26 18.99 -33.49
N GLN A 498 -12.48 19.40 -33.14
CA GLN A 498 -12.89 20.80 -33.21
C GLN A 498 -12.01 21.71 -32.33
N GLY A 499 -11.62 21.24 -31.14
CA GLY A 499 -10.69 21.96 -30.26
C GLY A 499 -9.32 22.11 -30.92
N THR A 500 -8.82 21.08 -31.60
CA THR A 500 -7.58 21.14 -32.38
C THR A 500 -7.63 22.22 -33.47
N ILE A 501 -8.74 22.32 -34.22
CA ILE A 501 -8.92 23.32 -35.28
C ILE A 501 -8.89 24.74 -34.69
N GLU A 502 -9.62 24.96 -33.59
CA GLU A 502 -9.76 26.27 -32.95
C GLU A 502 -8.45 26.79 -32.36
N HIS A 503 -7.58 25.89 -31.92
CA HIS A 503 -6.30 26.23 -31.29
C HIS A 503 -5.10 26.20 -32.25
N GLY A 504 -5.34 25.95 -33.54
CA GLY A 504 -4.32 26.11 -34.58
C GLY A 504 -3.53 24.84 -34.94
N GLY A 505 -4.06 23.65 -34.63
CA GLY A 505 -3.51 22.37 -35.08
C GLY A 505 -3.10 21.42 -33.95
N VAL A 506 -2.66 20.22 -34.34
CA VAL A 506 -2.34 19.10 -33.42
C VAL A 506 -1.21 19.45 -32.46
N GLU A 507 -0.22 20.23 -32.90
CA GLU A 507 0.89 20.71 -32.06
C GLU A 507 0.41 21.62 -30.92
N ALA A 508 -0.69 22.35 -31.13
CA ALA A 508 -1.25 23.27 -30.14
C ALA A 508 -2.31 22.62 -29.25
N MET A 509 -2.99 21.60 -29.75
CA MET A 509 -4.02 20.85 -29.05
C MET A 509 -4.25 19.49 -29.73
N PRO A 510 -3.69 18.39 -29.21
CA PRO A 510 -3.89 17.06 -29.79
C PRO A 510 -5.33 16.58 -29.62
N ASN A 511 -5.74 15.58 -30.42
CA ASN A 511 -7.06 14.96 -30.30
C ASN A 511 -7.01 13.44 -30.47
N SER A 512 -8.08 12.76 -30.07
CA SER A 512 -8.18 11.30 -30.13
C SER A 512 -8.04 10.69 -31.53
N CYS A 513 -8.39 11.42 -32.59
CA CYS A 513 -8.41 10.89 -33.95
C CYS A 513 -7.03 11.00 -34.62
N ASN A 514 -6.44 12.19 -34.57
CA ASN A 514 -5.23 12.53 -35.34
C ASN A 514 -3.92 12.02 -34.70
N LEU A 515 -3.99 11.24 -33.62
CA LEU A 515 -2.87 10.44 -33.13
C LEU A 515 -2.66 9.16 -33.97
N CYS A 516 -3.72 8.63 -34.57
CA CYS A 516 -3.64 7.48 -35.49
C CYS A 516 -3.87 7.90 -36.95
N HIS A 517 -4.77 8.84 -37.17
CA HIS A 517 -5.13 9.33 -38.50
C HIS A 517 -4.23 10.48 -38.92
N THR A 518 -3.06 10.12 -39.44
CA THR A 518 -1.98 11.04 -39.82
C THR A 518 -1.72 11.06 -41.33
N ASP A 519 -2.49 10.29 -42.11
CA ASP A 519 -2.33 10.21 -43.56
C ASP A 519 -2.69 11.52 -44.26
N MET A 520 -2.16 11.70 -45.47
CA MET A 520 -2.44 12.88 -46.28
C MET A 520 -3.94 12.99 -46.59
N GLY A 521 -4.59 13.98 -45.96
CA GLY A 521 -6.03 14.26 -46.10
C GLY A 521 -6.84 13.91 -44.85
N GLU A 522 -6.27 13.22 -43.88
CA GLU A 522 -6.88 12.94 -42.58
C GLU A 522 -6.58 14.07 -41.57
N THR A 523 -7.01 15.28 -41.90
CA THR A 523 -6.77 16.47 -41.06
C THR A 523 -7.73 16.54 -39.86
N PRO A 524 -7.51 17.43 -38.88
CA PRO A 524 -8.50 17.71 -37.84
C PRO A 524 -9.88 18.10 -38.39
N GLU A 525 -9.93 18.84 -39.51
CA GLU A 525 -11.20 19.17 -40.20
C GLU A 525 -11.90 17.93 -40.74
N TRP A 526 -11.14 16.97 -41.29
CA TRP A 526 -11.68 15.69 -41.74
C TRP A 526 -12.26 14.89 -40.56
N ALA A 527 -11.54 14.83 -39.44
CA ALA A 527 -11.98 14.11 -38.25
C ALA A 527 -13.27 14.73 -37.67
N ALA A 528 -13.31 16.06 -37.55
CA ALA A 528 -14.50 16.80 -37.12
C ALA A 528 -15.70 16.57 -38.05
N GLN A 529 -15.49 16.58 -39.38
CA GLN A 529 -16.54 16.27 -40.36
C GLN A 529 -17.03 14.83 -40.25
N THR A 530 -16.14 13.88 -39.96
CA THR A 530 -16.48 12.47 -39.77
C THR A 530 -17.38 12.28 -38.55
N ILE A 531 -17.05 12.92 -37.42
CA ILE A 531 -17.90 12.92 -36.22
C ILE A 531 -19.26 13.58 -36.50
N ALA A 532 -19.27 14.72 -37.21
CA ALA A 532 -20.51 15.40 -37.56
C ALA A 532 -21.42 14.54 -38.45
N TYR A 533 -20.84 13.85 -39.45
CA TYR A 533 -21.54 12.91 -40.31
C TYR A 533 -22.08 11.70 -39.52
N ALA A 534 -21.31 11.17 -38.56
CA ALA A 534 -21.74 10.11 -37.67
C ALA A 534 -22.97 10.54 -36.85
N LYS A 535 -22.90 11.70 -36.20
CA LYS A 535 -24.00 12.29 -35.41
C LYS A 535 -25.26 12.49 -36.25
N GLN A 536 -25.12 12.93 -37.50
CA GLN A 536 -26.25 13.12 -38.40
C GLN A 536 -26.87 11.80 -38.86
N SER A 537 -26.03 10.80 -39.15
CA SER A 537 -26.46 9.49 -39.65
C SER A 537 -27.10 8.64 -38.55
N TRP A 538 -26.76 8.92 -37.28
CA TRP A 538 -27.20 8.17 -36.11
C TRP A 538 -27.69 9.12 -34.99
N PRO A 539 -28.83 9.82 -35.18
CA PRO A 539 -29.28 10.87 -34.26
C PRO A 539 -29.57 10.37 -32.83
N ASP A 540 -29.99 9.12 -32.68
CA ASP A 540 -30.23 8.47 -31.37
C ASP A 540 -28.93 8.17 -30.60
N ARG A 541 -27.75 8.35 -31.23
CA ARG A 541 -26.41 8.11 -30.68
C ARG A 541 -25.61 9.38 -30.40
N THR A 542 -26.23 10.55 -30.56
CA THR A 542 -25.53 11.85 -30.45
C THR A 542 -24.90 12.11 -29.07
N ALA A 543 -25.44 11.49 -28.01
CA ALA A 543 -24.91 11.57 -26.65
C ALA A 543 -23.57 10.82 -26.46
N GLU A 544 -23.24 9.85 -27.33
CA GLU A 544 -22.02 9.02 -27.23
C GLU A 544 -20.78 9.77 -27.73
N PHE A 545 -20.98 10.78 -28.58
CA PHE A 545 -19.95 11.70 -29.05
C PHE A 545 -20.07 13.04 -28.32
N GLY A 546 -19.96 13.01 -26.98
CA GLY A 546 -20.14 14.18 -26.10
C GLY A 546 -19.43 15.47 -26.60
N PRO A 547 -19.75 16.66 -26.07
CA PRO A 547 -19.26 17.92 -26.62
C PRO A 547 -17.72 18.04 -26.75
N GLY A 548 -16.96 17.12 -26.14
CA GLY A 548 -15.56 17.33 -25.80
C GLY A 548 -15.47 18.41 -24.72
N PRO A 549 -14.30 18.62 -24.11
CA PRO A 549 -14.10 19.82 -23.30
C PRO A 549 -14.38 21.05 -24.18
N THR A 550 -15.20 21.96 -23.68
CA THR A 550 -15.65 23.15 -24.41
C THR A 550 -14.50 24.13 -24.68
N PRO A 551 -14.61 25.02 -25.69
CA PRO A 551 -13.57 25.97 -26.11
C PRO A 551 -13.19 27.05 -25.09
N THR A 552 -13.79 27.02 -23.91
CA THR A 552 -13.47 27.95 -22.81
C THR A 552 -12.72 27.16 -21.76
N SER A 553 -11.56 27.67 -21.35
CA SER A 553 -10.78 27.11 -20.24
C SER A 553 -11.71 26.65 -19.13
N PRO A 554 -11.62 25.39 -18.69
CA PRO A 554 -12.41 24.94 -17.56
C PRO A 554 -12.12 25.84 -16.36
N PRO A 555 -13.10 26.04 -15.46
CA PRO A 555 -12.81 26.68 -14.18
C PRO A 555 -11.63 25.95 -13.51
N ALA A 556 -10.86 26.67 -12.69
CA ALA A 556 -9.76 26.07 -11.94
C ALA A 556 -10.22 24.74 -11.30
N PRO A 557 -9.35 23.70 -11.27
CA PRO A 557 -9.68 22.41 -10.68
C PRO A 557 -10.45 22.60 -9.39
N THR A 558 -11.71 22.16 -9.36
CA THR A 558 -12.51 22.25 -8.15
C THR A 558 -12.19 21.00 -7.33
N PRO A 559 -11.64 21.13 -6.11
CA PRO A 559 -11.31 19.98 -5.29
C PRO A 559 -12.56 19.11 -5.09
N LEU A 560 -12.38 17.80 -5.22
CA LEU A 560 -13.38 16.84 -4.78
C LEU A 560 -13.46 16.90 -3.25
N PRO A 561 -14.63 16.69 -2.63
CA PRO A 561 -14.74 16.66 -1.18
C PRO A 561 -13.78 15.61 -0.59
N SER A 562 -13.06 15.94 0.49
CA SER A 562 -12.31 14.93 1.24
C SER A 562 -13.28 13.91 1.83
N VAL A 563 -12.87 12.65 1.88
CA VAL A 563 -13.71 11.57 2.42
C VAL A 563 -13.58 11.61 3.95
N GLY A 564 -14.08 12.71 4.53
CA GLY A 564 -14.10 13.04 5.95
C GLY A 564 -15.25 13.97 6.32
N GLU A 565 -15.84 14.67 5.34
CA GLU A 565 -17.19 15.24 5.49
C GLU A 565 -18.19 14.07 5.46
N PRO A 566 -19.06 13.91 6.47
CA PRO A 566 -20.08 12.87 6.45
C PRO A 566 -21.02 13.13 5.26
N VAL A 567 -20.78 12.43 4.16
CA VAL A 567 -21.74 12.37 3.05
C VAL A 567 -23.01 11.84 3.68
N GLU A 568 -24.07 12.66 3.65
CA GLU A 568 -25.40 12.28 4.09
C GLU A 568 -25.76 11.03 3.30
N ARG A 569 -25.58 9.87 3.95
CA ARG A 569 -25.69 8.55 3.33
C ARG A 569 -27.06 8.53 2.68
N LEU A 570 -27.09 8.54 1.34
CA LEU A 570 -28.32 8.34 0.57
C LEU A 570 -29.00 7.14 1.20
N GLU A 571 -30.13 7.39 1.87
CA GLU A 571 -30.90 6.34 2.50
C GLU A 571 -31.24 5.34 1.41
N VAL A 572 -30.52 4.22 1.37
CA VAL A 572 -30.90 3.08 0.56
C VAL A 572 -32.33 2.78 1.02
N PRO A 573 -33.35 2.89 0.15
CA PRO A 573 -34.73 2.80 0.60
C PRO A 573 -34.89 1.50 1.36
N ALA A 574 -35.35 1.59 2.61
CA ALA A 574 -35.58 0.46 3.49
C ALA A 574 -36.56 -0.53 2.80
N GLY A 575 -36.00 -1.50 2.07
CA GLY A 575 -36.81 -2.34 1.18
C GLY A 575 -36.03 -3.27 0.26
N GLY A 576 -34.73 -3.07 0.05
CA GLY A 576 -33.91 -4.02 -0.73
C GLY A 576 -33.94 -5.45 -0.18
N TRP A 577 -34.02 -5.59 1.15
CA TRP A 577 -34.17 -6.88 1.81
C TRP A 577 -35.54 -7.54 1.56
N LEU A 578 -36.61 -6.74 1.35
CA LEU A 578 -37.94 -7.28 1.00
C LEU A 578 -37.94 -7.91 -0.39
N ARG A 579 -37.15 -7.37 -1.34
CA ARG A 579 -36.96 -7.96 -2.66
C ARG A 579 -36.26 -9.32 -2.57
N ASN A 580 -35.18 -9.41 -1.81
CA ASN A 580 -34.46 -10.66 -1.61
C ASN A 580 -35.32 -11.69 -0.85
N LEU A 581 -36.06 -11.25 0.18
CA LEU A 581 -37.00 -12.10 0.91
C LEU A 581 -38.13 -12.62 0.01
N PHE A 582 -38.66 -11.80 -0.90
CA PHE A 582 -39.65 -12.24 -1.89
C PHE A 582 -39.10 -13.36 -2.77
N PHE A 583 -37.89 -13.23 -3.32
CA PHE A 583 -37.30 -14.27 -4.17
C PHE A 583 -36.99 -15.56 -3.40
N VAL A 584 -36.54 -15.47 -2.14
CA VAL A 584 -36.35 -16.63 -1.27
C VAL A 584 -37.68 -17.35 -1.00
N VAL A 585 -38.74 -16.61 -0.67
CA VAL A 585 -40.07 -17.19 -0.40
C VAL A 585 -40.65 -17.84 -1.66
N VAL A 586 -40.55 -17.19 -2.82
CA VAL A 586 -40.98 -17.76 -4.11
C VAL A 586 -40.18 -19.02 -4.44
N GLY A 587 -38.87 -19.02 -4.21
CA GLY A 587 -38.00 -20.20 -4.39
C GLY A 587 -38.41 -21.37 -3.49
N LEU A 588 -38.71 -21.10 -2.21
CA LEU A 588 -39.17 -22.13 -1.27
C LEU A 588 -40.54 -22.70 -1.66
N ILE A 589 -41.48 -21.85 -2.10
CA ILE A 589 -42.80 -22.31 -2.58
C ILE A 589 -42.65 -23.20 -3.82
N ALA A 590 -41.77 -22.82 -4.77
CA ALA A 590 -41.50 -23.61 -5.95
C ALA A 590 -40.91 -24.99 -5.58
N LEU A 591 -39.98 -25.03 -4.62
CA LEU A 591 -39.38 -26.27 -4.10
C LEU A 591 -40.42 -27.20 -3.47
N VAL A 592 -41.33 -26.65 -2.65
CA VAL A 592 -42.43 -27.42 -2.04
C VAL A 592 -43.38 -27.96 -3.12
N PHE A 593 -43.70 -27.16 -4.13
CA PHE A 593 -44.56 -27.60 -5.23
C PHE A 593 -43.91 -28.73 -6.04
N VAL A 594 -42.62 -28.62 -6.36
CA VAL A 594 -41.87 -29.68 -7.03
C VAL A 594 -41.84 -30.96 -6.18
N ALA A 595 -41.58 -30.84 -4.88
CA ALA A 595 -41.58 -31.98 -3.97
C ALA A 595 -42.97 -32.65 -3.90
N ALA A 596 -44.05 -31.87 -3.86
CA ALA A 596 -45.43 -32.37 -3.86
C ALA A 596 -45.78 -33.08 -5.18
N VAL A 597 -45.36 -32.53 -6.33
CA VAL A 597 -45.56 -33.16 -7.64
C VAL A 597 -44.77 -34.48 -7.73
N VAL A 598 -43.50 -34.49 -7.30
CA VAL A 598 -42.68 -35.71 -7.26
C VAL A 598 -43.32 -36.77 -6.35
N HIS A 599 -43.79 -36.37 -5.18
CA HIS A 599 -44.49 -37.28 -4.27
C HIS A 599 -45.80 -37.81 -4.86
N TYR A 600 -46.60 -36.95 -5.50
CA TYR A 600 -47.84 -37.33 -6.17
C TYR A 600 -47.60 -38.30 -7.33
N VAL A 601 -46.57 -38.06 -8.15
CA VAL A 601 -46.20 -38.94 -9.26
C VAL A 601 -45.71 -40.30 -8.73
N ARG A 602 -44.88 -40.31 -7.67
CA ARG A 602 -44.43 -41.56 -7.03
C ARG A 602 -45.59 -42.38 -6.47
N THR A 603 -46.48 -41.75 -5.69
CA THR A 603 -47.64 -42.44 -5.10
C THR A 603 -48.64 -42.94 -6.15
N ARG A 604 -48.88 -42.18 -7.23
CA ARG A 604 -49.68 -42.66 -8.38
C ARG A 604 -49.03 -43.83 -9.12
N ARG A 605 -47.70 -43.89 -9.17
CA ARG A 605 -46.97 -44.99 -9.83
C ARG A 605 -47.04 -46.26 -9.00
N GLU A 606 -46.99 -46.16 -7.68
CA GLU A 606 -47.16 -47.29 -6.75
C GLU A 606 -48.59 -47.84 -6.73
N GLN A 607 -49.60 -47.01 -6.97
CA GLN A 607 -51.02 -47.42 -7.00
C GLN A 607 -51.49 -48.04 -8.34
N ASN A 608 -50.68 -47.95 -9.40
CA ASN A 608 -51.01 -48.48 -10.74
C ASN A 608 -50.13 -49.68 -11.15
N VAL A 609 -49.50 -50.36 -10.19
CA VAL A 609 -48.71 -51.60 -10.38
C VAL A 609 -49.41 -52.77 -9.69
#